data_AF-J2ZG61-F1
#
_entry.id   AF-J2ZG61-F1
#
_cell.length_a   1.000
_cell.length_b   1.000
_cell.length_c   1.000
_cell.angle_alpha   90.00
_cell.angle_beta   90.00
_cell.angle_gamma   90.00
#
_symmetry.space_group_name_H-M   'P 1'
#
loop_
_entity.id
_entity.type
_entity.pdbx_description
1 polymer ?
#
loop_
_entity_poly.entity_id
_entity_poly.type
_entity_poly.pdbx_seq_one_letter_code
_entity_poly.pdbx_strand_id
1 'polypeptide(L)'
;MNALKRVARGERMTMIVIALVAAVALVLGVGGFFMARTFLTSVDSGTTASKASSDSNGGMSGDSSPSETSQAPDTAPQSEAAAPTPEATASPMPPCEDGTSAPDGTCLHPASVQWLDDLLPDPSTVDRKDADAVCAAYVITNQTWDASRDLTDAFASIRASVYETPELQRNHTPTPELVKGQGEFLPLVPNHSHTTVTIENIGVEGRESTRREGNEWVRLVSFTRSYADDSHEPVHELVFLTLVEQEDGTWAVGNAEWH
;
A
#
# COMPACT_ATOMS: atom_id res chain seq x y z
N MET A 1 2.41 -61.60 -6.12
CA MET A 1 1.45 -60.47 -6.02
C MET A 1 0.86 -60.24 -7.40
N ASN A 2 -0.45 -60.37 -7.58
CA ASN A 2 -1.06 -60.53 -8.92
C ASN A 2 -1.48 -59.18 -9.55
N ALA A 3 -1.20 -59.02 -10.85
CA ALA A 3 -1.45 -57.79 -11.62
C ALA A 3 -2.92 -57.32 -11.62
N LEU A 4 -3.87 -58.24 -11.45
CA LEU A 4 -5.31 -57.95 -11.34
C LEU A 4 -5.66 -56.96 -10.19
N LYS A 5 -4.85 -56.89 -9.12
CA LYS A 5 -5.06 -55.90 -8.05
C LYS A 5 -4.61 -54.47 -8.40
N ARG A 6 -3.84 -54.26 -9.48
CA ARG A 6 -3.43 -52.91 -9.93
C ARG A 6 -4.54 -52.24 -10.74
N VAL A 7 -5.21 -52.97 -11.64
CA VAL A 7 -6.28 -52.42 -12.51
C VAL A 7 -7.46 -51.91 -11.68
N ALA A 8 -7.98 -52.72 -10.75
CA ALA A 8 -9.11 -52.36 -9.90
C ALA A 8 -8.86 -51.19 -8.91
N ARG A 9 -7.60 -50.75 -8.74
CA ARG A 9 -7.25 -49.54 -7.96
C ARG A 9 -7.24 -48.28 -8.84
N GLY A 10 -6.95 -48.39 -10.13
CA GLY A 10 -7.00 -47.28 -11.08
C GLY A 10 -8.42 -46.77 -11.29
N GLU A 11 -9.36 -47.66 -11.66
CA GLU A 11 -10.75 -47.28 -11.98
C GLU A 11 -11.48 -46.57 -10.81
N ARG A 12 -11.21 -46.97 -9.56
CA ARG A 12 -11.80 -46.30 -8.39
C ARG A 12 -11.28 -44.87 -8.20
N MET A 13 -10.02 -44.62 -8.53
CA MET A 13 -9.42 -43.29 -8.40
C MET A 13 -9.98 -42.35 -9.48
N THR A 14 -10.12 -42.82 -10.72
CA THR A 14 -10.72 -42.05 -11.82
C THR A 14 -12.19 -41.71 -11.57
N MET A 15 -12.99 -42.66 -11.04
CA MET A 15 -14.40 -42.37 -10.68
C MET A 15 -14.55 -41.32 -9.58
N ILE A 16 -13.68 -41.32 -8.56
CA ILE A 16 -13.72 -40.33 -7.47
C ILE A 16 -13.43 -38.92 -7.99
N VAL A 17 -12.45 -38.77 -8.90
CA VAL A 17 -12.10 -37.46 -9.48
C VAL A 17 -13.27 -36.90 -10.32
N ILE A 18 -13.91 -37.72 -11.16
CA ILE A 18 -15.03 -37.25 -11.99
C ILE A 18 -16.24 -36.83 -11.14
N ALA A 19 -16.54 -37.56 -10.05
CA ALA A 19 -17.61 -37.20 -9.13
C ALA A 19 -17.35 -35.87 -8.39
N LEU A 20 -16.09 -35.60 -8.02
CA LEU A 20 -15.68 -34.34 -7.37
C LEU A 20 -15.81 -33.14 -8.31
N VAL A 21 -15.38 -33.27 -9.57
CA VAL A 21 -15.48 -32.19 -10.58
C VAL A 21 -16.95 -31.81 -10.85
N ALA A 22 -17.85 -32.79 -10.92
CA ALA A 22 -19.28 -32.55 -11.10
C ALA A 22 -19.94 -31.84 -9.90
N ALA A 23 -19.47 -32.10 -8.67
CA ALA A 23 -19.98 -31.44 -7.47
C ALA A 23 -19.57 -29.95 -7.40
N VAL A 24 -18.33 -29.62 -7.77
CA VAL A 24 -17.85 -28.22 -7.81
C VAL A 24 -18.62 -27.40 -8.83
N ALA A 25 -18.92 -27.95 -10.01
CA ALA A 25 -19.72 -27.28 -11.03
C ALA A 25 -21.15 -26.94 -10.58
N LEU A 26 -21.78 -27.78 -9.74
CA LEU A 26 -23.12 -27.52 -9.22
C LEU A 26 -23.18 -26.43 -8.14
N VAL A 27 -22.10 -26.24 -7.37
CA VAL A 27 -22.03 -25.16 -6.36
C VAL A 27 -21.89 -23.78 -7.04
N LEU A 28 -21.08 -23.69 -8.09
CA LEU A 28 -20.91 -22.45 -8.86
C LEU A 28 -22.15 -22.07 -9.67
N GLY A 29 -23.00 -23.03 -10.05
CA GLY A 29 -24.23 -22.79 -10.81
C GLY A 29 -25.41 -22.16 -10.04
N VAL A 30 -25.38 -22.16 -8.70
CA VAL A 30 -26.53 -21.69 -7.88
C VAL A 30 -26.27 -20.34 -7.20
N GLY A 31 -25.01 -19.96 -6.99
CA GLY A 31 -24.67 -18.64 -6.43
C GLY A 31 -25.02 -17.46 -7.37
N GLY A 32 -24.93 -17.66 -8.69
CA GLY A 32 -25.09 -16.60 -9.68
C GLY A 32 -26.52 -16.07 -9.91
N PHE A 33 -27.56 -16.68 -9.34
CA PHE A 33 -28.96 -16.32 -9.64
C PHE A 33 -29.66 -15.44 -8.59
N PHE A 34 -29.05 -15.20 -7.42
CA PHE A 34 -29.70 -14.45 -6.33
C PHE A 34 -29.25 -12.99 -6.15
N MET A 35 -28.20 -12.54 -6.85
CA MET A 35 -27.73 -11.14 -6.81
C MET A 35 -28.30 -10.23 -7.93
N ALA A 36 -29.34 -10.67 -8.64
CA ALA A 36 -29.90 -9.94 -9.78
C ALA A 36 -31.30 -9.29 -9.53
N ARG A 37 -31.79 -9.24 -8.28
CA ARG A 37 -33.20 -8.84 -8.00
C ARG A 37 -33.43 -7.76 -6.94
N THR A 38 -32.39 -7.14 -6.39
CA THR A 38 -32.50 -6.09 -5.35
C THR A 38 -32.27 -4.66 -5.85
N PHE A 39 -31.83 -4.45 -7.09
CA PHE A 39 -31.48 -3.13 -7.64
C PHE A 39 -32.56 -2.46 -8.52
N LEU A 40 -33.83 -2.92 -8.46
CA LEU A 40 -34.94 -2.34 -9.24
C LEU A 40 -36.13 -1.85 -8.40
N THR A 41 -35.91 -1.47 -7.14
CA THR A 41 -36.93 -0.81 -6.30
C THR A 41 -36.36 0.33 -5.44
N SER A 42 -35.85 1.38 -6.08
CA SER A 42 -35.64 2.69 -5.42
C SER A 42 -35.72 3.86 -6.41
N VAL A 43 -36.77 3.88 -7.24
CA VAL A 43 -37.17 5.05 -8.03
C VAL A 43 -38.70 5.16 -8.01
N ASP A 44 -39.26 5.46 -6.83
CA ASP A 44 -40.35 6.44 -6.76
C ASP A 44 -40.57 6.94 -5.32
N SER A 45 -40.52 8.26 -5.16
CA SER A 45 -41.13 9.04 -4.06
C SER A 45 -40.93 10.54 -4.32
N GLY A 46 -41.28 10.97 -5.53
CA GLY A 46 -41.50 12.39 -5.79
C GLY A 46 -42.87 12.79 -5.26
N THR A 47 -42.94 13.50 -4.13
CA THR A 47 -44.18 14.17 -3.70
C THR A 47 -43.88 15.51 -3.05
N THR A 48 -44.75 16.47 -3.34
CA THR A 48 -44.54 17.91 -3.24
C THR A 48 -44.91 18.51 -1.88
N ALA A 49 -44.16 19.56 -1.53
CA ALA A 49 -44.61 20.78 -0.85
C ALA A 49 -45.10 20.70 0.62
N SER A 50 -44.47 21.53 1.45
CA SER A 50 -45.17 22.38 2.43
C SER A 50 -44.40 23.68 2.66
N LYS A 51 -45.14 24.77 2.88
CA LYS A 51 -44.65 26.16 2.90
C LYS A 51 -45.05 26.81 4.24
N ALA A 52 -44.10 27.40 4.97
CA ALA A 52 -44.30 28.34 6.10
C ALA A 52 -42.91 28.93 6.48
N SER A 53 -42.60 30.20 6.19
CA SER A 53 -42.63 31.36 7.12
C SER A 53 -41.72 31.21 8.37
N SER A 54 -40.88 32.17 8.78
CA SER A 54 -40.66 33.56 8.34
C SER A 54 -39.33 34.11 8.92
N ASP A 55 -38.76 35.16 8.31
CA ASP A 55 -38.07 36.36 8.87
C ASP A 55 -37.35 36.25 10.25
N SER A 56 -36.13 36.75 10.54
CA SER A 56 -35.13 37.63 9.87
C SER A 56 -33.79 37.54 10.69
N ASN A 57 -32.71 38.32 10.56
CA ASN A 57 -32.40 39.59 9.87
C ASN A 57 -30.88 39.75 9.61
N GLY A 58 -30.47 40.88 8.99
CA GLY A 58 -29.10 41.43 9.00
C GLY A 58 -28.54 41.71 10.42
N GLY A 59 -27.23 41.86 10.62
CA GLY A 59 -26.23 42.43 9.71
C GLY A 59 -25.81 43.80 10.24
N MET A 60 -24.54 43.97 10.64
CA MET A 60 -24.03 45.25 11.15
C MET A 60 -22.50 45.38 10.93
N SER A 61 -22.11 46.35 10.12
CA SER A 61 -20.76 46.93 10.09
C SER A 61 -20.84 48.32 10.72
N GLY A 62 -19.82 48.74 11.46
CA GLY A 62 -19.78 50.06 12.11
C GLY A 62 -18.35 50.48 12.42
N ASP A 63 -17.95 51.64 11.89
CA ASP A 63 -16.59 52.18 11.89
C ASP A 63 -16.44 53.33 12.91
N SER A 64 -15.22 53.84 13.08
CA SER A 64 -14.81 55.16 13.65
C SER A 64 -14.12 55.20 15.02
N SER A 65 -12.84 55.62 14.97
CA SER A 65 -12.11 56.42 15.98
C SER A 65 -12.74 57.83 16.17
N PRO A 66 -12.35 58.73 17.11
CA PRO A 66 -10.93 59.06 17.48
C PRO A 66 -10.64 59.57 18.92
N SER A 67 -9.35 59.77 19.26
CA SER A 67 -8.76 61.08 19.65
C SER A 67 -7.35 60.95 20.26
N GLU A 68 -6.48 61.92 19.96
CA GLU A 68 -5.06 61.99 20.36
C GLU A 68 -4.85 62.59 21.76
N THR A 69 -3.68 62.37 22.37
CA THR A 69 -2.82 63.47 22.91
C THR A 69 -1.38 62.97 23.10
N SER A 70 -0.43 63.80 22.66
CA SER A 70 1.02 63.58 22.59
C SER A 70 1.76 63.50 23.93
N GLN A 71 2.86 62.73 23.97
CA GLN A 71 4.18 63.26 24.35
C GLN A 71 5.34 62.32 23.93
N ALA A 72 6.37 62.88 23.29
CA ALA A 72 7.65 62.21 23.02
C ALA A 72 8.61 62.41 24.23
N PRO A 73 9.68 61.59 24.34
CA PRO A 73 10.92 62.01 23.70
C PRO A 73 11.73 60.89 23.02
N ASP A 74 12.74 61.29 22.25
CA ASP A 74 13.69 60.43 21.52
C ASP A 74 14.35 59.34 22.36
N THR A 75 14.37 58.11 21.84
CA THR A 75 15.52 57.20 21.89
C THR A 75 15.38 56.20 20.73
N ALA A 76 16.34 56.16 19.81
CA ALA A 76 16.33 55.23 18.69
C ALA A 76 16.74 53.81 19.14
N PRO A 77 15.93 52.76 18.86
CA PRO A 77 16.38 51.38 18.98
C PRO A 77 17.23 51.01 17.76
N GLN A 78 18.47 50.64 18.03
CA GLN A 78 19.43 50.11 17.09
C GLN A 78 18.85 48.89 16.34
N SER A 79 19.06 48.79 15.02
CA SER A 79 18.65 47.59 14.27
C SER A 79 19.37 46.35 14.80
N GLU A 80 18.64 45.51 15.51
CA GLU A 80 19.12 44.22 15.96
C GLU A 80 19.04 43.25 14.76
N ALA A 81 20.19 42.98 14.15
CA ALA A 81 20.28 41.99 13.09
C ALA A 81 19.95 40.62 13.68
N ALA A 82 18.86 40.00 13.21
CA ALA A 82 18.49 38.66 13.62
C ALA A 82 19.65 37.70 13.33
N ALA A 83 20.27 37.17 14.39
CA ALA A 83 21.27 36.12 14.26
C ALA A 83 20.60 34.89 13.62
N PRO A 84 21.20 34.25 12.61
CA PRO A 84 20.64 33.03 12.06
C PRO A 84 20.60 31.97 13.15
N THR A 85 19.41 31.43 13.40
CA THR A 85 19.27 30.20 14.18
C THR A 85 20.19 29.15 13.57
N PRO A 86 21.08 28.49 14.34
CA PRO A 86 21.89 27.42 13.78
C PRO A 86 20.95 26.31 13.32
N GLU A 87 20.97 26.00 12.03
CA GLU A 87 20.40 24.75 11.53
C GLU A 87 21.02 23.62 12.34
N ALA A 88 20.16 22.78 12.93
CA ALA A 88 20.62 21.56 13.55
C ALA A 88 21.23 20.70 12.43
N THR A 89 22.57 20.70 12.34
CA THR A 89 23.29 19.83 11.43
C THR A 89 22.94 18.40 11.81
N ALA A 90 22.04 17.78 11.04
CA ALA A 90 21.79 16.37 11.14
C ALA A 90 23.13 15.67 10.94
N SER A 91 23.61 14.97 11.97
CA SER A 91 24.78 14.10 11.80
C SER A 91 24.48 13.17 10.63
N PRO A 92 25.31 13.15 9.58
CA PRO A 92 25.09 12.22 8.48
C PRO A 92 25.09 10.82 9.08
N MET A 93 24.04 10.05 8.80
CA MET A 93 24.06 8.62 9.07
C MET A 93 25.31 8.02 8.41
N PRO A 94 25.95 7.01 9.03
CA PRO A 94 27.08 6.35 8.39
C PRO A 94 26.65 5.90 6.99
N PRO A 95 27.47 6.15 5.95
CA PRO A 95 27.10 5.78 4.59
C PRO A 95 26.84 4.27 4.53
N CYS A 96 25.82 3.87 3.77
CA CYS A 96 25.49 2.47 3.54
C CYS A 96 26.64 1.77 2.80
N GLU A 97 27.57 1.15 3.53
CA GLU A 97 28.68 0.39 2.94
C GLU A 97 28.11 -0.73 2.06
N ASP A 98 28.48 -0.76 0.78
CA ASP A 98 27.96 -1.68 -0.23
C ASP A 98 26.42 -1.67 -0.42
N GLY A 99 25.77 -0.54 -0.13
CA GLY A 99 24.33 -0.30 -0.34
C GLY A 99 24.00 1.06 -0.96
N THR A 100 22.71 1.35 -1.06
CA THR A 100 22.18 2.70 -1.32
C THR A 100 21.25 3.14 -0.18
N SER A 101 20.99 4.43 -0.03
CA SER A 101 20.05 4.94 0.98
C SER A 101 18.69 5.20 0.35
N ALA A 102 17.62 4.71 0.97
CA ALA A 102 16.27 5.21 0.75
C ALA A 102 16.11 6.63 1.36
N PRO A 103 15.08 7.41 0.98
CA PRO A 103 14.88 8.77 1.50
C PRO A 103 14.76 8.91 3.03
N ASP A 104 14.33 7.85 3.74
CA ASP A 104 14.30 7.82 5.22
C ASP A 104 15.65 7.46 5.87
N GLY A 105 16.69 7.26 5.07
CA GLY A 105 18.03 6.87 5.51
C GLY A 105 18.23 5.35 5.61
N THR A 106 17.20 4.53 5.40
CA THR A 106 17.32 3.06 5.43
C THR A 106 18.26 2.56 4.33
N CYS A 107 19.19 1.67 4.68
CA CYS A 107 20.13 1.08 3.73
C CYS A 107 19.50 -0.08 2.95
N LEU A 108 19.46 0.08 1.62
CA LEU A 108 19.11 -0.96 0.66
C LEU A 108 20.36 -1.70 0.23
N HIS A 109 20.33 -3.03 0.30
CA HIS A 109 21.42 -3.89 -0.17
C HIS A 109 20.89 -4.96 -1.12
N PRO A 110 21.61 -5.27 -2.22
CA PRO A 110 22.90 -4.71 -2.64
C PRO A 110 22.78 -3.32 -3.28
N ALA A 111 23.93 -2.63 -3.45
CA ALA A 111 24.02 -1.29 -4.05
C ALA A 111 23.50 -1.16 -5.51
N SER A 112 23.13 -2.25 -6.18
CA SER A 112 22.40 -2.20 -7.47
C SER A 112 20.94 -1.81 -7.30
N VAL A 113 20.35 -2.03 -6.13
CA VAL A 113 18.99 -1.59 -5.81
C VAL A 113 19.02 -0.12 -5.42
N GLN A 114 18.15 0.67 -6.06
CA GLN A 114 17.97 2.11 -5.81
C GLN A 114 16.50 2.38 -5.50
N TRP A 115 16.22 3.43 -4.72
CA TRP A 115 14.87 3.96 -4.58
C TRP A 115 14.39 4.61 -5.89
N LEU A 116 13.08 4.70 -6.09
CA LEU A 116 12.46 5.28 -7.29
C LEU A 116 11.66 6.52 -6.89
N ASP A 117 12.36 7.64 -6.66
CA ASP A 117 11.77 8.90 -6.13
C ASP A 117 10.63 9.48 -6.98
N ASP A 118 10.55 9.11 -8.25
CA ASP A 118 9.54 9.54 -9.22
C ASP A 118 8.33 8.60 -9.32
N LEU A 119 8.39 7.40 -8.74
CA LEU A 119 7.34 6.37 -8.81
C LEU A 119 6.83 5.92 -7.44
N LEU A 120 7.61 6.10 -6.37
CA LEU A 120 7.31 5.58 -5.04
C LEU A 120 6.97 6.68 -4.02
N PRO A 121 6.10 6.40 -3.03
CA PRO A 121 5.88 7.31 -1.91
C PRO A 121 7.17 7.48 -1.09
N ASP A 122 7.49 8.70 -0.66
CA ASP A 122 8.65 8.96 0.18
C ASP A 122 8.49 8.23 1.54
N PRO A 123 9.36 7.25 1.87
CA PRO A 123 9.24 6.44 3.08
C PRO A 123 9.38 7.25 4.37
N SER A 124 9.99 8.44 4.31
CA SER A 124 10.11 9.36 5.46
C SER A 124 8.80 10.07 5.80
N THR A 125 7.83 10.06 4.87
CA THR A 125 6.50 10.67 5.02
C THR A 125 5.41 9.69 5.43
N VAL A 126 5.69 8.38 5.43
CA VAL A 126 4.73 7.34 5.80
C VAL A 126 4.55 7.32 7.33
N ASP A 127 3.31 7.44 7.81
CA ASP A 127 3.03 7.28 9.24
C ASP A 127 3.23 5.83 9.68
N ARG A 128 4.42 5.53 10.19
CA ARG A 128 4.78 4.20 10.70
C ARG A 128 3.98 3.78 11.94
N LYS A 129 3.16 4.64 12.56
CA LYS A 129 2.23 4.27 13.64
C LYS A 129 0.88 3.79 13.11
N ASP A 130 0.55 4.10 11.86
CA ASP A 130 -0.61 3.55 11.16
C ASP A 130 -0.25 2.28 10.38
N ALA A 131 -0.79 1.14 10.81
CA ALA A 131 -0.59 -0.15 10.17
C ALA A 131 -1.09 -0.16 8.70
N ASP A 132 -2.16 0.57 8.40
CA ASP A 132 -2.75 0.59 7.05
C ASP A 132 -1.88 1.44 6.11
N ALA A 133 -1.29 2.53 6.62
CA ALA A 133 -0.29 3.31 5.87
C ALA A 133 0.97 2.50 5.56
N VAL A 134 1.47 1.71 6.52
CA VAL A 134 2.60 0.78 6.30
C VAL A 134 2.25 -0.30 5.29
N CYS A 135 1.05 -0.88 5.35
CA CYS A 135 0.55 -1.82 4.34
C CYS A 135 0.51 -1.22 2.94
N ALA A 136 -0.11 -0.05 2.78
CA ALA A 136 -0.20 0.63 1.49
C ALA A 136 1.19 0.89 0.90
N ALA A 137 2.09 1.47 1.70
CA ALA A 137 3.43 1.81 1.28
C ALA A 137 4.28 0.57 0.92
N TYR A 138 4.18 -0.51 1.71
CA TYR A 138 4.83 -1.79 1.40
C TYR A 138 4.36 -2.38 0.07
N VAL A 139 3.05 -2.48 -0.14
CA VAL A 139 2.48 -3.08 -1.36
C VAL A 139 2.81 -2.24 -2.59
N ILE A 140 2.65 -0.92 -2.51
CA ILE A 140 3.05 0.00 -3.60
C ILE A 140 4.53 -0.19 -3.92
N THR A 141 5.40 -0.26 -2.91
CA THR A 141 6.85 -0.39 -3.10
C THR A 141 7.26 -1.74 -3.70
N ASN A 142 6.66 -2.83 -3.24
CA ASN A 142 6.94 -4.20 -3.70
C ASN A 142 6.45 -4.43 -5.15
N GLN A 143 5.33 -3.81 -5.52
CA GLN A 143 4.63 -4.06 -6.78
C GLN A 143 4.85 -2.98 -7.86
N THR A 144 5.67 -1.97 -7.55
CA THR A 144 6.16 -0.96 -8.51
C THR A 144 7.53 -1.36 -9.04
N TRP A 145 7.57 -1.72 -10.32
CA TRP A 145 8.73 -2.17 -11.07
C TRP A 145 9.06 -1.14 -12.15
N ASP A 146 10.33 -0.87 -12.43
CA ASP A 146 10.75 0.00 -13.54
C ASP A 146 11.84 -0.71 -14.37
N ALA A 147 11.46 -1.23 -15.55
CA ALA A 147 12.37 -1.96 -16.43
C ALA A 147 13.37 -1.06 -17.20
N SER A 148 13.44 0.24 -16.88
CA SER A 148 14.56 1.12 -17.23
C SER A 148 15.70 1.07 -16.19
N ARG A 149 15.42 0.62 -14.95
CA ARG A 149 16.36 0.61 -13.81
C ARG A 149 16.54 -0.78 -13.19
N ASP A 150 15.46 -1.53 -13.06
CA ASP A 150 15.41 -2.88 -12.51
C ASP A 150 15.78 -3.93 -13.57
N LEU A 151 16.45 -5.00 -13.13
CA LEU A 151 16.71 -6.18 -13.98
C LEU A 151 15.69 -7.31 -13.75
N THR A 152 15.04 -7.30 -12.59
CA THR A 152 14.01 -8.24 -12.14
C THR A 152 13.07 -7.52 -11.15
N ASP A 153 11.85 -8.04 -10.95
CA ASP A 153 10.94 -7.62 -9.87
C ASP A 153 11.54 -7.71 -8.45
N ALA A 154 12.58 -8.53 -8.24
CA ALA A 154 13.23 -8.70 -6.94
C ALA A 154 13.91 -7.41 -6.44
N PHE A 155 14.20 -6.47 -7.33
CA PHE A 155 14.64 -5.11 -6.96
C PHE A 155 13.55 -4.37 -6.16
N ALA A 156 12.28 -4.53 -6.54
CA ALA A 156 11.15 -3.93 -5.83
C ALA A 156 10.86 -4.63 -4.50
N SER A 157 11.00 -5.95 -4.44
CA SER A 157 10.97 -6.72 -3.19
C SER A 157 12.03 -6.19 -2.20
N ILE A 158 13.26 -5.96 -2.66
CA ILE A 158 14.33 -5.40 -1.82
C ILE A 158 14.05 -3.93 -1.47
N ARG A 159 13.51 -3.10 -2.36
CA ARG A 159 13.05 -1.74 -1.97
C ARG A 159 12.03 -1.78 -0.84
N ALA A 160 11.08 -2.73 -0.89
CA ALA A 160 10.03 -2.86 0.11
C ALA A 160 10.55 -3.24 1.52
N SER A 161 11.79 -3.74 1.62
CA SER A 161 12.48 -4.04 2.90
C SER A 161 12.50 -2.87 3.89
N VAL A 162 12.37 -1.62 3.42
CA VAL A 162 12.21 -0.39 4.21
C VAL A 162 11.01 -0.43 5.15
N TYR A 163 10.02 -1.28 4.88
CA TYR A 163 8.83 -1.48 5.72
C TYR A 163 8.81 -2.83 6.46
N GLU A 164 9.87 -3.63 6.37
CA GLU A 164 9.90 -5.01 6.89
C GLU A 164 10.61 -5.14 8.24
N THR A 165 10.32 -6.22 8.96
CA THR A 165 11.13 -6.63 10.12
C THR A 165 12.50 -7.16 9.64
N PRO A 166 13.57 -7.05 10.45
CA PRO A 166 14.87 -7.64 10.12
C PRO A 166 14.81 -9.13 9.80
N GLU A 167 13.80 -9.85 10.31
CA GLU A 167 13.54 -11.26 10.05
C GLU A 167 13.12 -11.52 8.60
N LEU A 168 12.21 -10.69 8.06
CA LEU A 168 11.76 -10.80 6.68
C LEU A 168 12.82 -10.28 5.71
N GLN A 169 13.52 -9.20 6.06
CA GLN A 169 14.61 -8.63 5.25
C GLN A 169 15.69 -9.67 4.90
N ARG A 170 16.00 -10.59 5.83
CA ARG A 170 17.00 -11.67 5.63
C ARG A 170 16.58 -12.75 4.63
N ASN A 171 15.32 -12.75 4.19
CA ASN A 171 14.82 -13.69 3.18
C ASN A 171 15.01 -13.18 1.74
N HIS A 172 15.35 -11.89 1.53
CA HIS A 172 15.64 -11.38 0.20
C HIS A 172 16.90 -12.02 -0.39
N THR A 173 16.91 -12.11 -1.72
CA THR A 173 18.09 -12.58 -2.46
C THR A 173 19.22 -11.56 -2.38
N PRO A 174 20.48 -11.97 -2.12
CA PRO A 174 21.64 -11.08 -2.21
C PRO A 174 22.05 -10.78 -3.67
N THR A 175 21.46 -11.46 -4.66
CA THR A 175 21.76 -11.32 -6.09
C THR A 175 20.46 -11.17 -6.89
N PRO A 176 19.76 -10.02 -6.80
CA PRO A 176 18.48 -9.79 -7.47
C PRO A 176 18.59 -9.86 -9.00
N GLU A 177 19.73 -9.51 -9.57
CA GLU A 177 20.03 -9.59 -11.00
C GLU A 177 20.08 -11.02 -11.57
N LEU A 178 20.11 -12.05 -10.72
CA LEU A 178 20.20 -13.46 -11.13
C LEU A 178 18.87 -14.23 -10.97
N VAL A 179 17.81 -13.59 -10.47
CA VAL A 179 16.51 -14.24 -10.24
C VAL A 179 15.83 -14.57 -11.57
N LYS A 180 15.03 -15.64 -11.58
CA LYS A 180 14.36 -16.18 -12.77
C LYS A 180 12.93 -16.57 -12.42
N GLY A 181 12.04 -16.46 -13.40
CA GLY A 181 10.62 -16.80 -13.25
C GLY A 181 9.66 -15.62 -13.40
N GLN A 182 10.17 -14.43 -13.70
CA GLN A 182 9.46 -13.16 -13.49
C GLN A 182 8.51 -12.85 -14.66
N GLY A 183 7.54 -13.75 -14.87
CA GLY A 183 6.67 -13.77 -16.06
C GLY A 183 5.92 -12.47 -16.31
N GLU A 184 5.63 -11.74 -15.25
CA GLU A 184 4.89 -10.46 -15.28
C GLU A 184 5.79 -9.22 -15.37
N PHE A 185 7.07 -9.33 -15.00
CA PHE A 185 8.04 -8.27 -15.22
C PHE A 185 8.51 -8.21 -16.69
N LEU A 186 8.65 -9.37 -17.33
CA LEU A 186 9.18 -9.49 -18.70
C LEU A 186 8.46 -8.64 -19.78
N PRO A 187 7.13 -8.42 -19.76
CA PRO A 187 6.44 -7.53 -20.68
C PRO A 187 6.94 -6.07 -20.70
N LEU A 188 7.48 -5.56 -19.59
CA LEU A 188 7.95 -4.17 -19.46
C LEU A 188 9.29 -3.93 -20.19
N VAL A 189 10.11 -4.98 -20.28
CA VAL A 189 11.53 -4.89 -20.71
C VAL A 189 11.71 -4.35 -22.13
N PRO A 190 10.93 -4.73 -23.16
CA PRO A 190 11.13 -4.24 -24.53
C PRO A 190 10.96 -2.73 -24.70
N ASN A 191 10.13 -2.11 -23.84
CA ASN A 191 9.78 -0.69 -23.90
C ASN A 191 10.45 0.15 -22.81
N HIS A 192 11.19 -0.47 -21.88
CA HIS A 192 11.70 0.15 -20.65
C HIS A 192 10.57 0.81 -19.83
N SER A 193 9.44 0.11 -19.74
CA SER A 193 8.23 0.56 -19.05
C SER A 193 8.30 0.31 -17.54
N HIS A 194 7.33 0.86 -16.80
CA HIS A 194 7.14 0.67 -15.37
C HIS A 194 5.70 0.26 -15.04
N THR A 195 5.49 -0.27 -13.84
CA THR A 195 4.15 -0.49 -13.28
C THR A 195 3.73 0.67 -12.37
N THR A 196 2.41 0.80 -12.17
CA THR A 196 1.83 1.66 -11.13
C THR A 196 0.85 0.84 -10.30
N VAL A 197 0.79 1.12 -9.00
CA VAL A 197 -0.02 0.35 -8.04
C VAL A 197 -1.10 1.23 -7.44
N THR A 198 -2.35 0.76 -7.50
CA THR A 198 -3.49 1.39 -6.83
C THR A 198 -4.03 0.46 -5.76
N ILE A 199 -3.97 0.87 -4.49
CA ILE A 199 -4.62 0.14 -3.40
C ILE A 199 -6.13 0.31 -3.52
N GLU A 200 -6.86 -0.80 -3.60
CA GLU A 200 -8.32 -0.83 -3.72
C GLU A 200 -8.98 -0.93 -2.33
N ASN A 201 -8.44 -1.81 -1.48
CA ASN A 201 -8.93 -2.04 -0.14
C ASN A 201 -7.81 -2.48 0.80
N ILE A 202 -7.86 -2.00 2.03
CA ILE A 202 -7.14 -2.56 3.17
C ILE A 202 -8.22 -3.01 4.17
N GLY A 203 -8.18 -4.28 4.54
CA GLY A 203 -9.19 -4.91 5.39
C GLY A 203 -8.59 -5.99 6.28
N VAL A 204 -9.45 -6.67 7.03
CA VAL A 204 -9.08 -7.79 7.91
C VAL A 204 -9.86 -9.04 7.52
N GLU A 205 -9.31 -10.21 7.82
CA GLU A 205 -10.00 -11.47 7.53
C GLU A 205 -11.25 -11.63 8.44
N GLY A 206 -12.42 -11.76 7.80
CA GLY A 206 -13.70 -11.99 8.48
C GLY A 206 -14.38 -10.72 9.04
N ARG A 207 -15.36 -10.93 9.93
CA ARG A 207 -15.99 -9.83 10.68
C ARG A 207 -14.99 -9.26 11.67
N GLU A 208 -14.39 -8.12 11.31
CA GLU A 208 -13.57 -7.25 12.16
C GLU A 208 -12.90 -7.99 13.32
N SER A 209 -12.08 -8.98 12.96
CA SER A 209 -11.31 -9.67 13.97
C SER A 209 -10.19 -8.72 14.40
N THR A 210 -10.41 -8.04 15.52
CA THR A 210 -9.37 -7.32 16.27
C THR A 210 -8.38 -8.30 16.91
N ARG A 211 -8.07 -9.40 16.21
CA ARG A 211 -7.22 -10.51 16.64
C ARG A 211 -5.76 -10.09 16.53
N ARG A 212 -5.42 -9.18 17.43
CA ARG A 212 -4.06 -8.86 17.86
C ARG A 212 -3.56 -10.03 18.70
N GLU A 213 -2.89 -10.97 18.06
CA GLU A 213 -2.28 -12.10 18.77
C GLU A 213 -0.89 -11.65 19.25
N GLY A 214 -0.86 -11.09 20.48
CA GLY A 214 0.34 -10.45 21.01
C GLY A 214 0.60 -9.08 20.38
N ASN A 215 1.73 -8.95 19.67
CA ASN A 215 2.11 -7.75 18.93
C ASN A 215 1.93 -7.91 17.40
N GLU A 216 1.32 -9.00 16.94
CA GLU A 216 1.04 -9.23 15.53
C GLU A 216 -0.38 -8.79 15.13
N TRP A 217 -0.52 -8.28 13.90
CA TRP A 217 -1.80 -7.92 13.30
C TRP A 217 -1.80 -8.31 11.82
N VAL A 218 -2.86 -8.97 11.35
CA VAL A 218 -2.98 -9.39 9.94
C VAL A 218 -3.80 -8.37 9.14
N ARG A 219 -3.37 -8.12 7.90
CA ARG A 219 -4.09 -7.34 6.89
C ARG A 219 -4.30 -8.12 5.61
N LEU A 220 -5.44 -7.85 5.01
CA LEU A 220 -5.78 -8.21 3.64
C LEU A 220 -5.70 -6.94 2.80
N VAL A 221 -4.79 -6.88 1.84
CA VAL A 221 -4.68 -5.75 0.91
C VAL A 221 -5.04 -6.24 -0.48
N SER A 222 -6.05 -5.64 -1.12
CA SER A 222 -6.31 -5.82 -2.56
C SER A 222 -5.87 -4.59 -3.33
N PHE A 223 -5.31 -4.81 -4.51
CA PHE A 223 -4.72 -3.76 -5.33
C PHE A 223 -4.78 -4.10 -6.83
N THR A 224 -4.79 -3.06 -7.65
CA THR A 224 -4.55 -3.15 -9.09
C THR A 224 -3.09 -2.79 -9.37
N ARG A 225 -2.36 -3.64 -10.11
CA ARG A 225 -1.08 -3.31 -10.75
C ARG A 225 -1.31 -3.07 -12.24
N SER A 226 -1.02 -1.85 -12.71
CA SER A 226 -1.17 -1.43 -14.11
C SER A 226 0.17 -1.23 -14.79
N TYR A 227 0.24 -1.42 -16.11
CA TYR A 227 1.46 -1.30 -16.92
C TYR A 227 1.42 0.04 -17.67
N ALA A 228 2.43 0.91 -17.50
CA ALA A 228 2.38 2.29 -17.98
C ALA A 228 2.43 2.46 -19.51
N ASP A 229 2.75 1.40 -20.24
CA ASP A 229 2.80 1.31 -21.70
C ASP A 229 1.71 0.41 -22.31
N ASP A 230 0.69 0.03 -21.52
CA ASP A 230 -0.38 -0.90 -21.90
C ASP A 230 0.14 -2.27 -22.43
N SER A 231 1.35 -2.69 -22.04
CA SER A 231 1.96 -3.97 -22.46
C SER A 231 1.26 -5.21 -21.90
N HIS A 232 0.46 -5.04 -20.84
CA HIS A 232 -0.40 -6.06 -20.28
C HIS A 232 -1.69 -5.42 -19.73
N GLU A 233 -2.77 -6.19 -19.67
CA GLU A 233 -3.97 -5.79 -18.94
C GLU A 233 -3.63 -5.59 -17.45
N PRO A 234 -4.30 -4.66 -16.73
CA PRO A 234 -4.11 -4.51 -15.29
C PRO A 234 -4.40 -5.82 -14.54
N VAL A 235 -3.52 -6.16 -13.60
CA VAL A 235 -3.66 -7.36 -12.75
C VAL A 235 -4.27 -6.94 -11.42
N HIS A 236 -5.31 -7.66 -10.99
CA HIS A 236 -5.91 -7.50 -9.67
C HIS A 236 -5.39 -8.61 -8.75
N GLU A 237 -4.75 -8.23 -7.66
CA GLU A 237 -4.10 -9.16 -6.73
C GLU A 237 -4.49 -8.88 -5.29
N LEU A 238 -4.17 -9.86 -4.44
CA LEU A 238 -4.45 -9.83 -3.03
C LEU A 238 -3.26 -10.36 -2.24
N VAL A 239 -2.93 -9.68 -1.14
CA VAL A 239 -1.84 -10.10 -0.24
C VAL A 239 -2.30 -10.10 1.21
N PHE A 240 -1.95 -11.18 1.93
CA PHE A 240 -2.02 -11.21 3.38
C PHE A 240 -0.70 -10.72 3.96
N LEU A 241 -0.74 -9.64 4.73
CA LEU A 241 0.42 -9.09 5.43
C LEU A 241 0.28 -9.34 6.92
N THR A 242 1.28 -9.97 7.54
CA THR A 242 1.41 -9.97 9.01
C THR A 242 2.30 -8.81 9.39
N LEU A 243 1.74 -7.81 10.08
CA LEU A 243 2.50 -6.71 10.67
C LEU A 243 2.86 -7.03 12.12
N VAL A 244 4.01 -6.53 12.54
CA VAL A 244 4.58 -6.68 13.89
C VAL A 244 4.79 -5.29 14.46
N GLU A 245 4.17 -5.01 15.61
CA GLU A 245 4.40 -3.79 16.37
C GLU A 245 5.78 -3.86 17.06
N GLN A 246 6.59 -2.82 16.82
CA GLN A 246 7.93 -2.65 17.35
C GLN A 246 7.90 -2.02 18.76
N GLU A 247 9.02 -2.08 19.50
CA GLU A 247 9.10 -1.54 20.87
C GLU A 247 8.77 -0.04 20.99
N ASP A 248 9.02 0.73 19.92
CA ASP A 248 8.70 2.16 19.87
C ASP A 248 7.23 2.43 19.49
N GLY A 249 6.46 1.39 19.13
CA GLY A 249 5.08 1.43 18.65
C GLY A 249 4.91 1.66 17.15
N THR A 250 5.96 1.55 16.32
CA THR A 250 5.80 1.48 14.85
C THR A 250 5.37 0.10 14.38
N TRP A 251 4.82 0.01 13.17
CA TRP A 251 4.53 -1.25 12.48
C TRP A 251 5.58 -1.54 11.41
N ALA A 252 5.92 -2.83 11.28
CA ALA A 252 6.73 -3.36 10.19
C ALA A 252 6.14 -4.70 9.71
N VAL A 253 6.30 -5.03 8.43
CA VAL A 253 5.82 -6.28 7.81
C VAL A 253 6.75 -7.42 8.20
N GLY A 254 6.22 -8.44 8.88
CA GLY A 254 6.94 -9.66 9.26
C GLY A 254 6.70 -10.84 8.32
N ASN A 255 5.62 -10.83 7.53
CA ASN A 255 5.31 -11.83 6.51
C ASN A 255 4.41 -11.24 5.42
N ALA A 256 4.53 -11.75 4.18
CA ALA A 256 3.69 -11.38 3.04
C ALA A 256 3.35 -12.61 2.18
N GLU A 257 2.07 -12.92 2.05
CA GLU A 257 1.54 -14.06 1.27
C GLU A 257 0.68 -13.55 0.11
N TRP A 258 1.19 -13.68 -1.12
CA TRP A 258 0.61 -13.15 -2.36
C TRP A 258 -0.30 -14.20 -3.05
N HIS A 259 -1.44 -13.76 -3.61
CA HIS A 259 -2.51 -14.60 -4.16
C HIS A 259 -3.19 -14.03 -5.42
#